data_AF-A0A1D7QJ48-F1
#
_entry.id   AF-A0A1D7QJ48-F1
#
_cell.length_a   1.000
_cell.length_b   1.000
_cell.length_c   1.000
_cell.angle_alpha   90.00
_cell.angle_beta   90.00
_cell.angle_gamma   90.00
#
_symmetry.space_group_name_H-M   'P 1'
#
loop_
_entity.id
_entity.type
_entity.pdbx_description
1 polymer ?
#
loop_
_entity_poly.entity_id
_entity_poly.type
_entity_poly.pdbx_seq_one_letter_code
_entity_poly.pdbx_strand_id
1 'polypeptide(L)'
;MKKKLPVFGILLLFVITALLISTNVMANLWGIGTGQGYLIPEESSMISFKATQMNTGSGEYWLYGEDEHYYYSMMATSGLKPYVFISKEKAVSCDHFDKFDFKTWCQ
;
A
#
# COMPACT_ATOMS: atom_id res chain seq x y z
N MET A 1 -1.13 30.04 38.09
CA MET A 1 -1.37 28.71 37.51
C MET A 1 -0.30 28.42 36.46
N LYS A 2 0.63 27.49 36.72
CA LYS A 2 1.74 27.17 35.82
C LYS A 2 1.19 26.42 34.59
N LYS A 3 1.53 26.89 33.39
CA LYS A 3 1.18 26.30 32.08
C LYS A 3 1.75 24.87 31.97
N LYS A 4 1.15 23.87 32.62
CA LYS A 4 1.50 22.44 32.45
C LYS A 4 0.73 21.78 31.30
N LEU A 5 -0.21 22.51 30.69
CA LEU A 5 -1.06 22.06 29.60
C LEU A 5 -0.38 21.88 28.21
N PRO A 6 0.73 22.56 27.82
CA PRO A 6 1.25 22.44 26.46
C PRO A 6 2.13 21.20 26.23
N VAL A 7 2.76 20.65 27.27
CA VAL A 7 3.73 19.55 27.12
C VAL A 7 3.05 18.24 26.75
N PHE A 8 1.89 17.93 27.36
CA PHE A 8 1.13 16.73 27.03
C PHE A 8 0.58 16.78 25.60
N GLY A 9 0.08 17.95 25.16
CA GLY A 9 -0.40 18.15 23.79
C GLY A 9 0.72 17.99 22.76
N ILE A 10 1.91 18.53 23.03
CA ILE A 10 3.08 18.38 22.15
C ILE A 10 3.53 16.91 22.09
N LEU A 11 3.58 16.21 23.22
CA LEU A 11 3.96 14.79 23.26
C LEU A 11 2.95 13.93 22.48
N LEU A 12 1.66 14.17 22.66
CA LEU A 12 0.60 13.46 21.95
C LEU A 12 0.70 13.69 20.43
N LEU A 13 0.91 14.94 20.00
CA LEU A 13 1.10 15.28 18.60
C LEU A 13 2.33 14.55 18.02
N PHE A 14 3.43 14.52 18.76
CA PHE A 14 4.66 13.84 18.33
C PHE A 14 4.45 12.34 18.17
N VAL A 15 3.74 11.69 19.10
CA VAL A 15 3.39 10.26 19.01
C VAL A 15 2.49 10.00 17.79
N ILE A 16 1.47 10.82 17.56
CA ILE A 16 0.58 10.66 16.39
C ILE A 16 1.38 10.81 15.09
N THR A 17 2.28 11.79 15.03
CA THR A 17 3.08 12.03 13.82
C THR A 17 4.06 10.88 13.57
N ALA A 18 4.69 10.34 14.63
CA ALA A 18 5.55 9.17 14.52
C ALA A 18 4.78 7.91 14.06
N LEU A 19 3.54 7.71 14.53
CA LEU A 19 2.68 6.62 14.08
C LEU A 19 2.25 6.79 12.61
N LEU A 20 1.95 8.01 12.17
CA LEU A 20 1.59 8.28 10.78
C LEU A 20 2.76 8.10 9.82
N ILE A 21 3.99 8.43 10.22
CA ILE A 21 5.20 8.26 9.39
C ILE A 21 5.69 6.81 9.36
N SER A 22 5.46 6.04 10.43
CA SER A 22 5.85 4.62 10.48
C SER A 22 4.91 3.69 9.73
N THR A 23 3.79 4.20 9.21
CA THR A 23 2.80 3.46 8.42
C THR A 23 2.77 3.96 6.97
N ASN A 24 2.05 3.25 6.10
CA ASN A 24 1.88 3.67 4.71
C ASN A 24 0.72 4.67 4.52
N VAL A 25 0.06 5.10 5.62
CA VAL A 25 -1.15 5.93 5.58
C VAL A 25 -0.94 7.21 4.78
N MET A 26 0.16 7.92 5.01
CA MET A 26 0.42 9.18 4.32
C MET A 26 0.59 8.98 2.81
N ALA A 27 1.36 7.96 2.41
CA ALA A 27 1.59 7.64 1.01
C ALA A 27 0.29 7.20 0.30
N ASN A 28 -0.51 6.37 0.98
CA ASN A 28 -1.78 5.90 0.46
C ASN A 28 -2.82 7.02 0.35
N LEU A 29 -2.92 7.91 1.35
CA LEU A 29 -3.79 9.09 1.28
C LEU A 29 -3.38 10.04 0.16
N TRP A 30 -2.08 10.27 -0.01
CA TRP A 30 -1.57 11.06 -1.13
C TRP A 30 -1.93 10.42 -2.46
N GLY A 31 -1.66 9.11 -2.62
CA GLY A 31 -1.99 8.36 -3.82
C GLY A 31 -3.48 8.44 -4.19
N ILE A 32 -4.38 8.20 -3.22
CA ILE A 32 -5.83 8.34 -3.42
C ILE A 32 -6.21 9.77 -3.81
N GLY A 33 -5.59 10.78 -3.18
CA GLY A 33 -5.90 12.18 -3.42
C GLY A 33 -5.43 12.73 -4.77
N THR A 34 -4.33 12.21 -5.31
CA THR A 34 -3.69 12.76 -6.52
C THR A 34 -3.72 11.81 -7.73
N GLY A 35 -3.83 10.50 -7.51
CA GLY A 35 -3.66 9.49 -8.55
C GLY A 35 -4.97 9.14 -9.26
N GLN A 36 -5.03 9.34 -10.58
CA GLN A 36 -6.23 9.06 -11.37
C GLN A 36 -6.57 7.56 -11.52
N GLY A 37 -5.67 6.66 -11.11
CA GLY A 37 -5.91 5.21 -11.06
C GLY A 37 -5.44 4.55 -9.77
N TYR A 38 -5.10 5.36 -8.76
CA TYR A 38 -4.58 4.84 -7.50
C TYR A 38 -5.75 4.35 -6.64
N LEU A 39 -5.70 3.07 -6.27
CA LEU A 39 -6.67 2.46 -5.38
C LEU A 39 -5.97 1.58 -4.35
N ILE A 40 -6.67 1.29 -3.27
CA ILE A 40 -6.23 0.33 -2.27
C ILE A 40 -6.94 -0.99 -2.55
N PRO A 41 -6.21 -2.13 -2.65
CA PRO A 41 -6.85 -3.44 -2.75
C PRO A 41 -7.83 -3.70 -1.61
N GLU A 42 -8.94 -4.38 -1.91
CA GLU A 42 -10.01 -4.65 -0.94
C GLU A 42 -9.55 -5.62 0.16
N GLU A 43 -8.59 -6.48 -0.16
CA GLU A 43 -7.96 -7.42 0.78
C GLU A 43 -6.96 -6.71 1.72
N SER A 44 -6.67 -5.43 1.48
CA SER A 44 -5.75 -4.63 2.26
C SER A 44 -6.45 -3.41 2.88
N SER A 45 -5.65 -2.51 3.47
CA SER A 45 -6.14 -1.28 4.08
C SER A 45 -5.22 -0.12 3.75
N MET A 46 -5.73 1.11 3.93
CA MET A 46 -4.91 2.33 3.80
C MET A 46 -3.70 2.35 4.75
N ILE A 47 -3.71 1.57 5.82
CA ILE A 47 -2.61 1.52 6.79
C ILE A 47 -1.55 0.52 6.36
N SER A 48 -1.98 -0.67 5.93
CA SER A 48 -1.10 -1.82 5.66
C SER A 48 -0.56 -1.86 4.24
N PHE A 49 -1.36 -1.42 3.26
CA PHE A 49 -0.98 -1.51 1.85
C PHE A 49 0.29 -0.69 1.57
N LYS A 50 1.25 -1.30 0.89
CA LYS A 50 2.48 -0.65 0.47
C LYS A 50 2.64 -0.79 -1.03
N ALA A 51 2.52 0.32 -1.76
CA ALA A 51 2.99 0.38 -3.14
C ALA A 51 4.52 0.17 -3.16
N THR A 52 4.98 -0.85 -3.88
CA THR A 52 6.41 -1.21 -3.97
C THR A 52 7.04 -0.81 -5.29
N GLN A 53 6.22 -0.70 -6.35
CA GLN A 53 6.63 -0.18 -7.64
C GLN A 53 5.52 0.71 -8.20
N MET A 54 5.86 1.95 -8.54
CA MET A 54 4.96 2.89 -9.20
C MET A 54 5.08 2.78 -10.72
N ASN A 55 3.98 3.08 -11.43
CA ASN A 55 4.03 3.26 -12.88
C ASN A 55 4.91 4.46 -13.23
N THR A 56 5.86 4.28 -14.14
CA THR A 56 6.76 5.34 -14.62
C THR A 56 6.25 6.01 -15.90
N GLY A 57 5.12 5.55 -16.44
CA GLY A 57 4.45 6.18 -17.58
C GLY A 57 3.59 7.38 -17.16
N SER A 58 2.70 7.81 -18.04
CA SER A 58 1.86 9.01 -17.85
C SER A 58 0.75 8.89 -16.80
N GLY A 59 0.70 7.80 -16.03
CA GLY A 59 -0.39 7.50 -15.09
C GLY A 59 0.11 7.34 -13.66
N GLU A 60 -0.62 7.91 -12.72
CA GLU A 60 -0.29 7.91 -11.29
C GLU A 60 -1.00 6.75 -10.58
N TYR A 61 -0.45 5.56 -10.71
CA TYR A 61 -0.91 4.33 -10.05
C TYR A 61 0.27 3.41 -9.76
N TRP A 62 0.09 2.47 -8.82
CA TRP A 62 1.10 1.47 -8.50
C TRP A 62 1.02 0.31 -9.49
N LEU A 63 2.17 -0.24 -9.90
CA LEU A 63 2.25 -1.48 -10.69
C LEU A 63 2.22 -2.69 -9.78
N TYR A 64 3.01 -2.66 -8.71
CA TYR A 64 3.10 -3.72 -7.72
C TYR A 64 2.99 -3.16 -6.31
N GLY A 65 2.35 -3.92 -5.44
CA GLY A 65 2.17 -3.61 -4.03
C GLY A 65 2.17 -4.87 -3.18
N GLU A 66 2.29 -4.69 -1.88
CA GLU A 66 2.18 -5.78 -0.91
C GLU A 66 1.62 -5.29 0.41
N ASP A 67 1.10 -6.21 1.21
CA ASP A 67 0.90 -6.01 2.64
C ASP A 67 1.47 -7.20 3.42
N GLU A 68 1.01 -7.44 4.64
CA GLU A 68 1.47 -8.58 5.45
C GLU A 68 1.10 -9.94 4.83
N HIS A 69 -0.02 -10.03 4.13
CA HIS A 69 -0.63 -11.30 3.73
C HIS A 69 -0.57 -11.56 2.22
N TYR A 70 -0.52 -10.51 1.39
CA TYR A 70 -0.66 -10.63 -0.06
C TYR A 70 0.36 -9.81 -0.85
N TYR A 71 0.62 -10.27 -2.08
CA TYR A 71 1.22 -9.48 -3.16
C TYR A 71 0.10 -9.05 -4.11
N TYR A 72 0.21 -7.83 -4.67
CA TYR A 72 -0.77 -7.21 -5.56
C TYR A 72 -0.11 -6.69 -6.84
N SER A 73 -0.77 -6.85 -7.98
CA SER A 73 -0.35 -6.26 -9.26
C SER A 73 -1.54 -5.62 -9.96
N MET A 74 -1.41 -4.35 -10.36
CA MET A 74 -2.40 -3.73 -11.23
C MET A 74 -2.36 -4.37 -12.62
N MET A 75 -3.54 -4.62 -13.18
CA MET A 75 -3.68 -5.09 -14.55
C MET A 75 -4.20 -3.95 -15.42
N ALA A 76 -3.54 -3.72 -16.56
CA ALA A 76 -4.02 -2.78 -17.57
C ALA A 76 -5.30 -3.26 -18.28
N THR A 77 -5.63 -4.56 -18.17
CA THR A 77 -6.74 -5.20 -18.87
C THR A 77 -7.94 -5.39 -17.95
N SER A 78 -9.07 -4.84 -18.39
CA SER A 78 -10.36 -4.80 -17.70
C SER A 78 -10.85 -6.17 -17.20
N GLY A 79 -11.15 -6.24 -15.90
CA GLY A 79 -11.89 -7.29 -15.22
C GLY A 79 -12.74 -6.68 -14.09
N LEU A 80 -13.45 -7.51 -13.30
CA LEU A 80 -14.27 -7.03 -12.16
C LEU A 80 -13.41 -6.27 -11.11
N LYS A 81 -12.16 -6.69 -10.93
CA LYS A 81 -11.14 -5.98 -10.17
C LYS A 81 -10.01 -5.54 -11.11
N PRO A 82 -9.51 -4.30 -11.01
CA PRO A 82 -8.42 -3.80 -11.85
C PRO A 82 -7.03 -4.26 -11.39
N TYR A 83 -6.96 -5.25 -10.50
CA TYR A 83 -5.72 -5.83 -9.98
C TYR A 83 -5.90 -7.33 -9.71
N VAL A 84 -4.78 -8.04 -9.64
CA VAL A 84 -4.67 -9.43 -9.18
C VAL A 84 -3.88 -9.50 -7.89
N PHE A 85 -4.08 -10.56 -7.12
CA PHE A 85 -3.38 -10.76 -5.86
C PHE A 85 -3.13 -12.23 -5.54
N ILE A 86 -1.99 -12.54 -4.91
CA ILE A 86 -1.65 -13.87 -4.42
C ILE A 86 -1.24 -13.78 -2.95
N SER A 87 -1.70 -14.71 -2.11
CA SER A 87 -1.27 -14.78 -0.71
C SER A 87 0.21 -15.13 -0.65
N LYS A 88 0.94 -14.51 0.28
CA LYS A 88 2.36 -14.81 0.52
C LYS A 88 2.60 -16.26 0.87
N GLU A 89 1.65 -16.90 1.57
CA GLU A 89 1.69 -18.34 1.85
C GLU A 89 1.73 -19.18 0.56
N LYS A 90 0.78 -18.97 -0.36
CA LYS A 90 0.78 -19.66 -1.67
C LYS A 90 2.00 -19.32 -2.52
N ALA A 91 2.49 -18.08 -2.46
CA ALA A 91 3.67 -17.64 -3.22
C ALA A 91 4.93 -18.46 -2.87
N VAL A 92 5.07 -18.94 -1.64
CA VAL A 92 6.19 -19.81 -1.24
C VAL A 92 6.22 -21.12 -2.02
N SER A 93 5.06 -21.64 -2.40
CA SER A 93 4.93 -22.88 -3.18
C SER A 93 4.94 -22.67 -4.70
N CYS A 94 5.08 -21.42 -5.16
CA CYS A 94 5.11 -21.12 -6.59
C CYS A 94 6.52 -21.24 -7.15
N ASP A 95 6.70 -22.19 -8.08
CA ASP A 95 7.95 -22.32 -8.82
C ASP A 95 8.23 -21.03 -9.62
N HIS A 96 9.45 -20.52 -9.48
CA HIS A 96 9.93 -19.29 -10.13
C HIS A 96 9.13 -18.02 -9.79
N PHE A 97 8.50 -17.96 -8.62
CA PHE A 97 7.79 -16.77 -8.15
C PHE A 97 8.67 -15.50 -8.16
N ASP A 98 8.18 -14.45 -8.80
CA ASP A 98 8.70 -13.09 -8.72
C ASP A 98 7.56 -12.11 -8.35
N LYS A 99 7.73 -11.38 -7.24
CA LYS A 99 6.77 -10.39 -6.77
C LYS A 99 6.59 -9.18 -7.69
N PHE A 100 7.47 -9.01 -8.68
CA PHE A 100 7.41 -7.95 -9.69
C PHE A 100 7.08 -8.48 -11.10
N ASP A 101 6.66 -9.74 -11.22
CA ASP A 101 6.08 -10.30 -12.45
C ASP A 101 4.88 -11.16 -12.11
N PHE A 102 3.67 -10.58 -12.22
CA PHE A 102 2.43 -11.28 -11.88
C PHE A 102 2.17 -12.53 -12.75
N LYS A 103 2.84 -12.66 -13.91
CA LYS A 103 2.72 -13.85 -14.77
C LYS A 103 3.36 -15.09 -14.13
N THR A 104 4.24 -14.89 -13.16
CA THR A 104 4.85 -15.97 -12.37
C THR A 104 3.99 -16.39 -11.18
N TRP A 105 2.86 -15.72 -10.95
CA TRP A 105 1.98 -16.01 -9.82
C TRP A 105 1.03 -17.14 -10.23
N CYS A 106 1.05 -18.25 -9.49
CA CYS A 106 0.26 -19.45 -9.80
C CYS A 106 -1.23 -19.26 -9.49
N GLN A 107 -1.91 -18.47 -10.31
CA GLN A 107 -3.34 -18.14 -10.19
C GLN A 107 -4.19 -18.91 -11.19
#